data_AF-A0A924M6C2-F1
#
_entry.id   AF-A0A924M6C2-F1
#
_cell.length_a   1.000
_cell.length_b   1.000
_cell.length_c   1.000
_cell.angle_alpha   90.00
_cell.angle_beta   90.00
_cell.angle_gamma   90.00
#
_symmetry.space_group_name_H-M   'P 1'
#
loop_
_entity.id
_entity.type
_entity.pdbx_description
1 polymer ?
#
loop_
_entity_poly.entity_id
_entity_poly.type
_entity_poly.pdbx_seq_one_letter_code
_entity_poly.pdbx_strand_id
1 'polypeptide(L)'
;MPSQQKIHAFTKAFHRTAIERLNESPDLVERALQTIARWQTQRGPSASDLYMHEWQALLKGDLSQLQTRVCAGDDHAATLRNTSPLGFVLTPAERHALRGESMRRAA
;
A
#
# COMPACT_ATOMS: atom_id res chain seq x y z
N MET A 1 9.98 -10.64 17.68
CA MET A 1 9.00 -9.87 16.87
C MET A 1 9.69 -8.63 16.33
N PRO A 2 9.55 -8.26 15.06
CA PRO A 2 10.11 -7.00 14.55
C PRO A 2 9.48 -5.81 15.27
N SER A 3 10.28 -4.77 15.56
CA SER A 3 9.76 -3.56 16.20
C SER A 3 8.76 -2.83 15.30
N GLN A 4 7.86 -2.05 15.90
CA GLN A 4 6.89 -1.24 15.15
C GLN A 4 7.60 -0.35 14.11
N GLN A 5 8.74 0.26 14.46
CA GLN A 5 9.58 1.02 13.53
C GLN A 5 10.04 0.20 12.31
N LYS A 6 10.46 -1.05 12.50
CA LYS A 6 10.88 -1.93 11.40
C LYS A 6 9.71 -2.32 10.49
N ILE A 7 8.50 -2.47 11.04
CA ILE A 7 7.28 -2.70 10.25
C ILE A 7 6.93 -1.45 9.41
N HIS A 8 7.03 -0.25 9.99
CA HIS A 8 6.82 0.99 9.24
C HIS A 8 7.85 1.19 8.12
N ALA A 9 9.13 0.92 8.38
CA ALA A 9 10.18 1.02 7.36
C ALA A 9 9.90 0.09 6.17
N PHE A 10 9.60 -1.19 6.46
CA PHE A 10 9.27 -2.17 5.42
C PHE A 10 8.02 -1.79 4.63
N THR A 11 6.92 -1.43 5.31
CA THR A 11 5.67 -1.10 4.62
C THR A 11 5.83 0.16 3.74
N LYS A 12 6.56 1.18 4.19
CA LYS A 12 6.90 2.34 3.35
C LYS A 12 7.73 1.95 2.12
N ALA A 13 8.76 1.12 2.30
CA ALA A 13 9.57 0.65 1.17
C ALA A 13 8.72 -0.15 0.17
N PHE A 14 7.86 -1.04 0.66
CA PHE A 14 6.92 -1.80 -0.16
C PHE A 14 6.03 -0.89 -1.01
N HIS A 15 5.43 0.14 -0.42
CA HIS A 15 4.54 1.02 -1.16
C HIS A 15 5.26 1.92 -2.15
N ARG A 16 6.49 2.37 -1.87
CA ARG A 16 7.30 3.10 -2.85
C ARG A 16 7.52 2.26 -4.11
N THR A 17 8.04 1.05 -3.95
CA THR A 17 8.28 0.14 -5.09
C THR A 17 6.98 -0.25 -5.80
N ALA A 18 5.89 -0.45 -5.06
CA ALA A 18 4.61 -0.75 -5.69
C ALA A 18 4.09 0.42 -6.53
N ILE A 19 4.20 1.66 -6.04
CA ILE A 19 3.72 2.85 -6.77
C ILE A 19 4.60 3.16 -7.99
N GLU A 20 5.91 2.90 -7.92
CA GLU A 20 6.79 2.94 -9.08
C GLU A 20 6.28 2.03 -10.20
N ARG A 21 5.90 0.78 -9.88
CA ARG A 21 5.32 -0.15 -10.87
C ARG A 21 3.97 0.32 -11.41
N LEU A 22 3.15 0.96 -10.57
CA LEU A 22 1.87 1.52 -11.01
C LEU A 22 2.07 2.64 -12.04
N ASN A 23 3.12 3.46 -11.89
CA ASN A 23 3.45 4.49 -12.90
C ASN A 23 3.88 3.87 -14.23
N GLU A 24 4.52 2.71 -14.21
CA GLU A 24 4.99 2.00 -15.41
C GLU A 24 3.88 1.16 -16.06
N SER A 25 2.80 0.83 -15.34
CA SER A 25 1.79 -0.13 -15.78
C SER A 25 0.39 0.25 -15.30
N PRO A 26 -0.41 0.96 -16.12
CA PRO A 26 -1.78 1.34 -15.81
C PRO A 26 -2.70 0.16 -15.43
N ASP A 27 -2.48 -1.02 -16.01
CA ASP A 27 -3.23 -2.25 -15.69
C ASP A 27 -3.16 -2.63 -14.20
N LEU A 28 -2.06 -2.28 -13.52
CA LEU A 28 -1.92 -2.52 -12.07
C LEU A 28 -2.83 -1.61 -11.26
N VAL A 29 -3.07 -0.38 -11.74
CA VAL A 29 -4.03 0.55 -11.13
C VAL A 29 -5.43 0.00 -11.25
N GLU A 30 -5.82 -0.47 -12.44
CA GLU A 30 -7.13 -1.09 -12.65
C GLU A 30 -7.35 -2.31 -11.76
N ARG A 31 -6.36 -3.19 -11.67
CA ARG A 31 -6.41 -4.37 -10.79
C ARG A 31 -6.49 -4.01 -9.31
N ALA A 32 -5.85 -2.92 -8.89
CA ALA A 32 -5.97 -2.41 -7.53
C ALA A 32 -7.41 -1.90 -7.26
N LEU A 33 -8.00 -1.16 -8.20
CA LEU A 33 -9.39 -0.70 -8.11
C LEU A 33 -10.39 -1.87 -8.06
N GLN A 34 -10.21 -2.90 -8.90
CA GLN A 34 -11.01 -4.12 -8.87
C GLN A 34 -10.89 -4.86 -7.54
N THR A 35 -9.69 -4.87 -6.94
CA THR A 35 -9.46 -5.45 -5.62
C THR A 35 -10.28 -4.74 -4.53
N ILE A 36 -10.34 -3.40 -4.56
CA ILE A 36 -11.16 -2.63 -3.63
C ILE A 36 -12.65 -2.91 -3.86
N ALA A 37 -13.12 -2.86 -5.12
CA ALA A 37 -14.52 -3.11 -5.45
C ALA A 37 -14.98 -4.48 -4.94
N ARG A 38 -14.16 -5.53 -5.14
CA ARG A 38 -14.44 -6.87 -4.62
C ARG A 38 -14.56 -6.88 -3.10
N TRP A 39 -13.69 -6.18 -2.38
CA TRP A 39 -13.76 -6.13 -0.91
C TRP A 39 -15.02 -5.43 -0.41
N GLN A 40 -15.41 -4.33 -1.06
CA GLN A 40 -16.64 -3.60 -0.73
C GLN A 40 -17.88 -4.46 -0.92
N THR A 41 -17.93 -5.27 -1.98
CA THR A 41 -19.05 -6.22 -2.20
C THR A 41 -19.09 -7.35 -1.16
N GLN A 42 -17.92 -7.82 -0.70
CA GLN A 42 -17.83 -9.00 0.18
C GLN A 42 -18.07 -8.71 1.67
N ARG A 43 -17.69 -7.53 2.16
CA ARG A 43 -17.57 -7.27 3.61
C ARG A 43 -18.75 -6.47 4.20
N GLY A 44 -19.62 -5.92 3.37
CA GLY A 44 -20.66 -4.97 3.80
C GLY A 44 -20.07 -3.65 4.32
N PRO A 45 -20.91 -2.66 4.66
CA PRO A 45 -20.44 -1.35 5.09
C PRO A 45 -19.65 -1.41 6.41
N SER A 46 -18.51 -0.73 6.48
CA SER A 46 -17.63 -0.71 7.66
C SER A 46 -16.89 0.61 7.84
N ALA A 47 -16.35 0.85 9.05
CA ALA A 47 -15.47 2.00 9.29
C ALA A 47 -14.19 1.98 8.44
N SER A 48 -13.79 0.82 7.90
CA SER A 48 -12.64 0.69 7.00
C SER A 48 -12.94 1.21 5.58
N ASP A 49 -14.20 1.45 5.25
CA ASP A 49 -14.61 1.91 3.93
C ASP A 49 -14.08 3.31 3.62
N LEU A 50 -13.86 4.13 4.65
CA LEU A 50 -13.22 5.45 4.51
C LEU A 50 -11.84 5.33 3.85
N TYR A 51 -11.02 4.39 4.32
CA TYR A 51 -9.69 4.14 3.76
C TYR A 51 -9.77 3.49 2.37
N MET A 52 -10.79 2.67 2.12
CA MET A 52 -11.02 2.10 0.78
C MET A 52 -11.40 3.19 -0.24
N HIS A 53 -12.27 4.13 0.13
CA HIS A 53 -12.62 5.27 -0.71
C HIS A 53 -11.43 6.19 -0.94
N GLU A 54 -10.62 6.45 0.09
CA GLU A 54 -9.38 7.22 -0.06
C GLU A 54 -8.41 6.54 -1.02
N TRP A 55 -8.20 5.22 -0.91
CA TRP A 55 -7.40 4.46 -1.89
C TRP A 55 -7.95 4.59 -3.30
N GLN A 56 -9.27 4.47 -3.51
CA GLN A 56 -9.87 4.65 -4.83
C GLN A 56 -9.64 6.05 -5.38
N ALA A 57 -9.82 7.09 -4.56
CA ALA A 57 -9.61 8.47 -4.97
C ALA A 57 -8.15 8.73 -5.37
N LEU A 58 -7.20 8.23 -4.57
CA LEU A 58 -5.77 8.38 -4.84
C LEU A 58 -5.32 7.58 -6.08
N LEU A 59 -5.85 6.37 -6.29
CA LEU A 59 -5.52 5.54 -7.46
C LEU A 59 -6.12 6.10 -8.77
N LYS A 60 -7.28 6.75 -8.70
CA LYS A 60 -7.90 7.44 -9.85
C LYS A 60 -7.29 8.82 -10.12
N GLY A 61 -6.58 9.36 -9.14
CA GLY A 61 -5.94 10.67 -9.20
C GLY A 61 -4.45 10.57 -9.55
N ASP A 62 -3.66 11.44 -8.94
CA ASP A 62 -2.22 11.52 -9.15
C ASP A 62 -1.45 10.54 -8.24
N LEU A 63 -0.70 9.63 -8.86
CA LEU A 63 0.12 8.63 -8.15
C LEU A 63 1.22 9.27 -7.27
N SER A 64 1.63 10.51 -7.56
CA SER A 64 2.55 11.28 -6.72
C SER A 64 1.91 11.65 -5.38
N GLN A 65 0.62 12.01 -5.40
CA GLN A 65 -0.16 12.28 -4.18
C GLN A 65 -0.40 10.99 -3.40
N LEU A 66 -0.68 9.88 -4.11
CA LEU A 66 -0.77 8.56 -3.50
C LEU A 66 0.52 8.21 -2.75
N GLN A 67 1.68 8.38 -3.39
CA GLN A 67 2.98 8.11 -2.76
C GLN A 67 3.20 8.97 -1.52
N THR A 68 2.92 10.27 -1.62
CA THR A 68 3.07 11.21 -0.52
C THR A 68 2.21 10.81 0.68
N ARG A 69 0.93 10.49 0.45
CA ARG A 69 0.00 10.08 1.51
C ARG A 69 0.42 8.76 2.16
N VAL A 70 0.68 7.73 1.34
CA VAL A 70 1.00 6.39 1.82
C VAL A 70 2.37 6.33 2.50
N CYS A 71 3.31 7.20 2.15
CA CYS A 71 4.64 7.25 2.77
C CYS A 71 4.73 8.16 4.01
N ALA A 72 3.67 8.89 4.35
CA ALA A 72 3.67 9.79 5.50
C ALA A 72 3.92 9.06 6.83
N GLY A 73 4.42 9.81 7.81
CA GLY A 73 4.82 9.32 9.13
C GLY A 73 3.71 9.27 10.18
N ASP A 74 2.47 9.59 9.79
CA ASP A 74 1.33 9.65 10.71
C ASP A 74 0.55 8.31 10.83
N ASP A 75 -0.30 8.24 11.85
CA ASP A 75 -1.12 7.06 12.17
C ASP A 75 -2.14 6.74 11.08
N HIS A 76 -2.65 7.77 10.39
CA HIS A 76 -3.58 7.58 9.29
C HIS A 76 -2.87 6.91 8.11
N ALA A 77 -1.64 7.33 7.76
CA ALA A 77 -0.84 6.66 6.76
C ALA A 77 -0.50 5.22 7.16
N ALA A 78 -0.30 4.94 8.45
CA ALA A 78 -0.13 3.57 8.93
C ALA A 78 -1.38 2.72 8.70
N THR A 79 -2.56 3.27 9.02
CA THR A 79 -3.84 2.59 8.79
C THR A 79 -4.10 2.39 7.30
N LEU A 80 -3.83 3.40 6.47
CA LEU A 80 -3.95 3.33 5.02
C LEU A 80 -3.07 2.22 4.42
N ARG A 81 -1.83 2.07 4.91
CA ARG A 81 -0.93 0.95 4.51
C ARG A 81 -1.48 -0.42 4.91
N ASN A 82 -2.11 -0.53 6.09
CA ASN A 82 -2.73 -1.79 6.54
C ASN A 82 -3.92 -2.22 5.68
N THR A 83 -4.62 -1.28 5.06
CA THR A 83 -5.76 -1.55 4.16
C THR A 83 -5.38 -1.49 2.68
N SER A 84 -4.10 -1.72 2.34
CA SER A 84 -3.62 -1.50 0.97
C SER A 84 -4.10 -2.55 -0.04
N PRO A 85 -4.62 -2.14 -1.21
CA PRO A 85 -4.98 -3.04 -2.31
C PRO A 85 -3.78 -3.55 -3.12
N LEU A 86 -2.55 -3.09 -2.81
CA LEU A 86 -1.36 -3.34 -3.63
C LEU A 86 -0.60 -4.61 -3.27
N GLY A 87 -1.15 -5.45 -2.38
CA GLY A 87 -0.49 -6.68 -1.89
C GLY A 87 -0.05 -7.67 -2.99
N PHE A 88 -0.61 -7.57 -4.19
CA PHE A 88 -0.30 -8.40 -5.35
C PHE A 88 0.84 -7.87 -6.24
N VAL A 89 1.26 -6.61 -6.05
CA VAL A 89 2.20 -5.91 -6.97
C VAL A 89 3.63 -6.44 -6.86
N LEU A 90 4.05 -6.85 -5.66
CA LEU A 90 5.33 -7.51 -5.44
C LEU A 90 5.11 -9.01 -5.18
N THR A 91 5.94 -9.83 -5.81
CA THR A 91 5.99 -11.27 -5.58
C THR A 91 6.42 -11.59 -4.13
N PRO A 92 6.14 -12.80 -3.62
CA PRO A 92 6.63 -13.21 -2.30
C PRO A 92 8.15 -13.08 -2.14
N ALA A 93 8.92 -13.41 -3.17
CA ALA A 93 10.39 -13.32 -3.16
C ALA A 93 10.88 -11.87 -3.04
N GLU A 94 10.30 -10.96 -3.83
CA GLU A 94 10.61 -9.52 -3.76
C GLU A 94 10.26 -8.93 -2.40
N ARG A 95 9.08 -9.29 -1.85
CA ARG A 95 8.69 -8.85 -0.50
C ARG A 95 9.66 -9.33 0.57
N HIS A 96 10.18 -10.55 0.46
CA HIS A 96 11.16 -11.09 1.39
C HIS A 96 12.50 -10.34 1.29
N ALA A 97 12.99 -10.12 0.06
CA ALA A 97 14.22 -9.36 -0.17
C ALA A 97 14.11 -7.93 0.38
N LEU A 98 13.01 -7.23 0.06
CA LEU A 98 12.75 -5.86 0.49
C LEU A 98 12.61 -5.74 2.01
N ARG A 99 12.00 -6.74 2.66
CA ARG A 99 11.93 -6.83 4.11
C ARG A 99 13.33 -6.93 4.72
N GLY A 100 14.19 -7.79 4.18
CA GLY A 100 15.57 -7.93 4.64
C GLY A 100 16.37 -6.63 4.48
N GLU A 101 16.25 -5.95 3.35
CA GLU A 101 16.90 -4.64 3.10
C GLU A 101 16.41 -3.56 4.06
N SER A 102 15.09 -3.44 4.23
CA SER A 102 14.47 -2.45 5.12
C SER A 102 14.88 -2.66 6.58
N MET A 103 15.02 -3.93 7.00
CA MET A 103 15.46 -4.27 8.36
C MET A 103 16.93 -3.91 8.60
N ARG A 104 17.80 -4.06 7.60
CA ARG A 104 19.22 -3.66 7.70
C ARG A 104 19.38 -2.15 7.80
N ARG A 105 18.55 -1.37 7.10
CA ARG A 105 18.59 0.10 7.15
C ARG A 105 17.99 0.70 8.44
N ALA A 106 17.20 -0.07 9.17
CA ALA A 106 16.54 0.34 10.42
C ALA A 106 17.15 -0.33 11.67
N ALA A 107 18.35 -0.91 11.54
CA ALA A 107 19.16 -1.46 12.63
C ALA A 107 20.26 -0.46 12.97
#